data_AF-A0A8C9GAP1-F1
#
_entry.id   AF-A0A8C9GAP1-F1
#
_cell.length_a   1.000
_cell.length_b   1.000
_cell.length_c   1.000
_cell.angle_alpha   90.00
_cell.angle_beta   90.00
_cell.angle_gamma   90.00
#
_symmetry.space_group_name_H-M   'P 1'
#
loop_
_entity.id
_entity.type
_entity.pdbx_description
1 polymer ?
#
loop_
_entity_poly.entity_id
_entity_poly.type
_entity_poly.pdbx_seq_one_letter_code
_entity_poly.pdbx_strand_id
1 'polypeptide(L)'
;SCQPLTTMKETEKLSPDIDLDSENILWEYFKNKTNDVGLLKRNSAEKFQINYDKHITVNKKYNLHYMTTDHIVSRFNKIINNMWKQQCGYNPSYFHEILKTVEEKVKSASTQKRYTFTNTFIIDLCVCLFQRATENFKEIHRAFKRANDPVNYIESKKDDCFTSFKISCQGATSIKIFVDVLWYKLTPAVSTIIWEEMTIKIAGDMRATCPAFDGNRTNLEKHILISLAEEENFDN
;
A
#
# COMPACT_ATOMS: atom_id res chain seq x y z
N SER A 1 0.34 4.75 21.35
CA SER A 1 -1.01 5.13 20.90
C SER A 1 -1.10 4.85 19.42
N CYS A 2 -1.67 3.72 19.02
CA CYS A 2 -1.95 3.43 17.62
C CYS A 2 -3.21 4.21 17.24
N GLN A 3 -3.07 5.19 16.35
CA GLN A 3 -4.24 5.86 15.79
C GLN A 3 -5.09 4.85 15.02
N PRO A 4 -6.43 4.93 15.09
CA PRO A 4 -7.28 4.12 14.23
C PRO A 4 -7.04 4.50 12.77
N LEU A 5 -6.94 3.51 11.90
CA LEU A 5 -6.98 3.70 10.45
C LEU A 5 -8.41 4.11 10.10
N THR A 6 -8.72 5.39 10.27
CA THR A 6 -10.03 5.96 10.01
C THR A 6 -10.29 5.92 8.51
N THR A 7 -11.32 5.16 8.13
CA THR A 7 -12.10 5.29 6.88
C THR A 7 -11.31 5.18 5.57
N MET A 8 -11.08 3.95 5.12
CA MET A 8 -11.25 3.66 3.69
C MET A 8 -12.76 3.72 3.40
N LYS A 9 -13.30 4.92 3.23
CA LYS A 9 -14.60 5.07 2.56
C LYS A 9 -14.39 4.57 1.14
N GLU A 10 -15.08 3.48 0.81
CA GLU A 10 -15.37 3.05 -0.54
C GLU A 10 -15.84 4.26 -1.36
N THR A 11 -14.91 4.86 -2.08
CA THR A 11 -15.26 5.34 -3.40
C THR A 11 -15.14 4.11 -4.26
N GLU A 12 -16.28 3.47 -4.50
CA GLU A 12 -16.47 2.58 -5.63
C GLU A 12 -16.12 3.42 -6.87
N LYS A 13 -14.82 3.46 -7.19
CA LYS A 13 -14.29 4.22 -8.30
C LYS A 13 -14.81 3.51 -9.52
N LEU A 14 -15.91 4.04 -10.08
CA LEU A 14 -16.55 3.54 -11.28
C LEU A 14 -15.44 3.16 -12.26
N SER A 15 -15.44 1.89 -12.69
CA SER A 15 -14.43 1.42 -13.63
C SER A 15 -14.40 2.40 -14.80
N PRO A 16 -13.23 2.90 -15.22
CA PRO A 16 -13.16 3.77 -16.38
C PRO A 16 -13.83 3.07 -17.57
N ASP A 17 -14.73 3.79 -18.24
CA ASP A 17 -15.40 3.33 -19.44
C ASP A 17 -14.51 3.62 -20.65
N ILE A 18 -13.64 2.66 -20.94
CA ILE A 18 -12.62 2.78 -21.98
C ILE A 18 -13.26 2.89 -23.37
N ASP A 19 -14.43 2.27 -23.58
CA ASP A 19 -15.15 2.35 -24.85
C ASP A 19 -15.70 3.77 -25.05
N LEU A 20 -16.35 4.32 -24.03
CA LEU A 20 -16.89 5.68 -24.06
C LEU A 20 -15.79 6.73 -24.23
N ASP A 21 -14.66 6.57 -23.53
CA ASP A 21 -13.51 7.47 -23.68
C ASP A 21 -12.94 7.43 -25.10
N SER A 22 -12.81 6.23 -25.67
CA SER A 22 -12.35 6.02 -27.05
C SER A 22 -13.25 6.75 -28.04
N GLU A 23 -14.57 6.55 -27.94
CA GLU A 23 -15.56 7.20 -28.80
C GLU A 23 -15.55 8.73 -28.67
N ASN A 24 -15.56 9.22 -27.42
CA ASN A 24 -15.59 10.65 -27.15
C ASN A 24 -14.32 11.34 -27.67
N ILE A 25 -13.13 10.81 -27.37
CA ILE A 25 -11.87 11.40 -27.79
C ILE A 25 -11.74 11.40 -29.32
N LEU A 26 -12.13 10.31 -29.97
CA LEU A 26 -12.11 10.21 -31.42
C LEU A 26 -13.08 11.20 -32.05
N TRP A 27 -14.31 11.31 -31.52
CA TRP A 27 -15.30 12.27 -31.97
C TRP A 27 -14.82 13.73 -31.78
N GLU A 28 -14.28 14.05 -30.61
CA GLU A 28 -13.74 15.38 -30.31
C GLU A 28 -12.61 15.78 -31.24
N TYR A 29 -11.76 14.83 -31.64
CA TYR A 29 -10.65 15.08 -32.55
C TYR A 29 -11.13 15.38 -33.98
N PHE A 30 -12.20 14.72 -34.44
CA PHE A 30 -12.67 14.83 -35.82
C PHE A 30 -13.87 15.76 -36.03
N LYS A 31 -14.59 16.18 -34.97
CA LYS A 31 -15.77 17.07 -35.07
C LYS A 31 -15.51 18.37 -35.85
N ASN A 32 -14.28 18.89 -35.79
CA ASN A 32 -13.87 20.10 -36.51
C ASN A 32 -13.15 19.81 -37.83
N LYS A 33 -12.91 18.54 -38.18
CA LYS A 33 -12.12 18.10 -39.34
C LYS A 33 -12.95 17.39 -40.41
N THR A 34 -14.21 17.05 -40.14
CA THR A 34 -15.10 16.31 -41.06
C THR A 34 -16.57 16.53 -40.70
N ASN A 35 -17.42 16.81 -41.69
CA ASN A 35 -18.88 16.93 -41.53
C ASN A 35 -19.61 15.57 -41.64
N ASP A 36 -18.89 14.50 -41.97
CA ASP A 36 -19.44 13.16 -42.20
C ASP A 36 -19.29 12.28 -40.93
N VAL A 37 -20.29 12.39 -40.06
CA VAL A 37 -20.38 11.61 -38.81
C VAL A 37 -20.47 10.10 -39.08
N GLY A 38 -20.91 9.69 -40.29
CA GLY A 38 -21.03 8.28 -40.68
C GLY A 38 -19.68 7.55 -40.79
N LEU A 39 -18.59 8.30 -41.00
CA LEU A 39 -17.24 7.75 -41.14
C LEU A 39 -16.66 7.23 -39.82
N LEU A 40 -17.06 7.81 -38.69
CA LEU A 40 -16.61 7.40 -37.34
C LEU A 40 -17.36 6.16 -36.82
N LYS A 41 -18.53 5.83 -37.39
CA LYS A 41 -19.34 4.67 -37.03
C LYS A 41 -18.97 3.37 -37.77
N ARG A 42 -17.92 3.38 -38.59
CA ARG A 42 -17.47 2.14 -39.25
C ARG A 42 -16.85 1.22 -38.22
N ASN A 43 -17.47 0.06 -38.01
CA ASN A 43 -16.83 -1.05 -37.31
C ASN A 43 -15.65 -1.56 -38.15
N SER A 44 -14.42 -1.30 -37.73
CA SER A 44 -13.22 -1.86 -38.38
C SER A 44 -12.81 -3.19 -37.73
N ALA A 45 -13.67 -4.22 -37.83
CA ALA A 45 -13.28 -5.57 -37.41
C ALA A 45 -12.10 -6.13 -38.23
N GLU A 46 -11.80 -5.52 -39.38
CA GLU A 46 -10.71 -5.91 -40.27
C GLU A 46 -9.42 -5.14 -40.01
N LYS A 47 -8.29 -5.85 -40.15
CA LYS A 47 -6.94 -5.29 -40.11
C LYS A 47 -6.85 -4.14 -41.12
N PHE A 48 -6.48 -2.94 -40.67
CA PHE A 48 -6.34 -1.77 -41.53
C PHE A 48 -5.53 -2.09 -42.79
N GLN A 49 -6.14 -1.86 -43.96
CA GLN A 49 -5.51 -1.96 -45.26
C GLN A 49 -5.68 -0.62 -45.99
N ILE A 50 -4.61 -0.18 -46.66
CA ILE A 50 -4.62 1.08 -47.40
C ILE A 50 -5.43 0.90 -48.68
N ASN A 51 -6.48 1.71 -48.83
CA ASN A 51 -7.22 1.86 -50.07
C ASN A 51 -6.62 3.03 -50.86
N TYR A 52 -5.82 2.74 -51.89
CA TYR A 52 -5.09 3.77 -52.64
C TYR A 52 -5.97 4.86 -53.25
N ASP A 53 -7.18 4.52 -53.71
CA ASP A 53 -8.08 5.47 -54.36
C ASP A 53 -8.73 6.43 -53.37
N LYS A 54 -8.85 6.02 -52.09
CA LYS A 54 -9.47 6.81 -51.02
C LYS A 54 -8.46 7.47 -50.09
N HIS A 55 -7.30 6.86 -49.91
CA HIS A 55 -6.35 7.18 -48.83
C HIS A 55 -5.16 8.03 -49.28
N ILE A 56 -4.86 8.05 -50.58
CA ILE A 56 -3.67 8.71 -51.10
C ILE A 56 -4.02 9.56 -52.32
N THR A 57 -3.64 10.84 -52.28
CA THR A 57 -3.61 11.69 -53.47
C THR A 57 -2.17 11.75 -53.99
N VAL A 58 -1.89 11.14 -55.14
CA VAL A 58 -0.53 10.94 -55.69
C VAL A 58 -0.17 11.94 -56.78
N ASN A 59 1.12 12.31 -56.86
CA ASN A 59 1.73 12.86 -58.08
C ASN A 59 2.58 11.78 -58.83
N LYS A 60 3.10 10.74 -58.14
CA LYS A 60 3.67 9.49 -58.71
C LYS A 60 3.56 8.30 -57.70
N LYS A 61 3.26 7.08 -58.17
CA LYS A 61 3.06 5.86 -57.37
C LYS A 61 4.38 5.18 -56.97
N TYR A 62 4.69 5.06 -55.67
CA TYR A 62 5.84 4.28 -55.14
C TYR A 62 5.57 3.70 -53.73
N ASN A 63 6.39 2.71 -53.33
CA ASN A 63 6.31 1.91 -52.08
C ASN A 63 6.56 2.66 -50.75
N LEU A 64 6.62 4.00 -50.74
CA LEU A 64 6.99 4.78 -49.54
C LEU A 64 5.95 4.71 -48.40
N HIS A 65 4.70 4.39 -48.73
CA HIS A 65 3.55 4.39 -47.81
C HIS A 65 3.54 3.20 -46.82
N TYR A 66 4.11 2.06 -47.23
CA TYR A 66 4.25 0.88 -46.37
C TYR A 66 5.15 1.19 -45.16
N MET A 67 6.26 1.90 -45.39
CA MET A 67 7.16 2.34 -44.33
C MET A 67 6.48 3.27 -43.32
N THR A 68 5.65 4.21 -43.77
CA THR A 68 4.97 5.15 -42.85
C THR A 68 3.99 4.43 -41.93
N THR A 69 3.21 3.49 -42.46
CA THR A 69 2.22 2.73 -41.69
C THR A 69 2.91 1.79 -40.69
N ASP A 70 3.96 1.10 -41.10
CA ASP A 70 4.77 0.26 -40.21
C ASP A 70 5.42 1.06 -39.08
N HIS A 71 5.93 2.27 -39.37
CA HIS A 71 6.49 3.14 -38.33
C HIS A 71 5.42 3.61 -37.32
N ILE A 72 4.20 3.86 -37.77
CA ILE A 72 3.08 4.23 -36.89
C ILE A 72 2.69 3.03 -36.01
N VAL A 73 2.51 1.85 -36.60
CA VAL A 73 2.18 0.61 -35.87
C VAL A 73 3.28 0.24 -34.89
N SER A 74 4.56 0.37 -35.27
CA SER A 74 5.70 0.13 -34.39
C SER A 74 5.69 1.06 -33.17
N ARG A 75 5.41 2.36 -33.38
CA ARG A 75 5.34 3.32 -32.28
C ARG A 75 4.11 3.10 -31.40
N PHE A 76 2.96 2.76 -31.99
CA PHE A 76 1.77 2.32 -31.26
C PHE A 76 2.09 1.12 -30.35
N ASN A 77 2.70 0.06 -30.89
CA ASN A 77 3.09 -1.11 -30.10
C ASN A 77 4.06 -0.75 -28.96
N LYS A 78 4.94 0.25 -29.17
CA LYS A 78 5.83 0.74 -28.12
C LYS A 78 5.06 1.42 -26.97
N ILE A 79 4.01 2.18 -27.28
CA ILE A 79 3.12 2.79 -26.27
C ILE A 79 2.45 1.69 -25.44
N ILE A 80 1.82 0.70 -26.10
CA ILE A 80 1.20 -0.46 -25.43
C ILE A 80 2.19 -1.21 -24.54
N ASN A 81 3.38 -1.53 -25.07
CA ASN A 81 4.41 -2.26 -24.32
C ASN A 81 4.93 -1.47 -23.11
N ASN A 82 5.00 -0.14 -23.21
CA ASN A 82 5.41 0.68 -22.08
C ASN A 82 4.38 0.66 -20.95
N MET A 83 3.09 0.69 -21.28
CA MET A 83 2.02 0.57 -20.28
C MET A 83 2.02 -0.79 -19.58
N TRP A 84 2.21 -1.87 -20.34
CA TRP A 84 2.38 -3.20 -19.75
C TRP A 84 3.55 -3.25 -18.75
N LYS A 85 4.66 -2.56 -19.04
CA LYS A 85 5.82 -2.48 -18.14
C LYS A 85 5.57 -1.63 -16.89
N GLN A 86 4.84 -0.53 -17.03
CA GLN A 86 4.57 0.38 -15.93
C GLN A 86 3.59 -0.20 -14.90
N GLN A 87 2.84 -1.24 -15.26
CA GLN A 87 1.82 -1.86 -14.40
C GLN A 87 0.89 -0.81 -13.78
N CYS A 88 0.50 0.19 -14.57
CA CYS A 88 -0.41 1.25 -14.15
C CYS A 88 -1.82 1.00 -14.69
N GLY A 89 -2.83 1.56 -14.01
CA GLY A 89 -4.20 1.56 -14.51
C GLY A 89 -4.33 2.42 -15.77
N TYR A 90 -5.39 2.16 -16.55
CA TYR A 90 -5.74 2.95 -17.72
C TYR A 90 -5.94 4.45 -17.40
N ASN A 91 -5.53 5.31 -18.34
CA ASN A 91 -5.74 6.75 -18.35
C ASN A 91 -6.17 7.20 -19.77
N PRO A 92 -7.22 8.04 -19.91
CA PRO A 92 -7.64 8.58 -21.21
C PRO A 92 -6.54 9.33 -21.98
N SER A 93 -5.52 9.86 -21.30
CA SER A 93 -4.38 10.53 -21.92
C SER A 93 -3.66 9.67 -22.97
N TYR A 94 -3.71 8.35 -22.82
CA TYR A 94 -3.07 7.41 -23.75
C TYR A 94 -3.69 7.45 -25.15
N PHE A 95 -5.00 7.71 -25.27
CA PHE A 95 -5.63 7.93 -26.58
C PHE A 95 -5.11 9.21 -27.25
N HIS A 96 -4.88 10.27 -26.47
CA HIS A 96 -4.27 11.50 -27.01
C HIS A 96 -2.82 11.30 -27.46
N GLU A 97 -2.05 10.43 -26.79
CA GLU A 97 -0.70 10.05 -27.25
C GLU A 97 -0.71 9.31 -28.59
N ILE A 98 -1.71 8.44 -28.80
CA ILE A 98 -1.90 7.75 -30.08
C ILE A 98 -2.21 8.78 -31.18
N LEU A 99 -3.15 9.70 -30.94
CA LEU A 99 -3.50 10.76 -31.91
C LEU A 99 -2.30 11.63 -32.26
N LYS A 100 -1.56 12.09 -31.26
CA LYS A 100 -0.34 12.89 -31.44
C LYS A 100 0.69 12.15 -32.29
N THR A 101 0.88 10.85 -32.02
CA THR A 101 1.81 10.00 -32.78
C THR A 101 1.41 9.86 -34.24
N VAL A 102 0.11 9.64 -34.53
CA VAL A 102 -0.41 9.57 -35.90
C VAL A 102 -0.18 10.89 -36.60
N GLU A 103 -0.55 12.01 -35.98
CA GLU A 103 -0.44 13.34 -36.58
C GLU A 103 1.02 13.73 -36.90
N GLU A 104 1.95 13.51 -35.97
CA GLU A 104 3.37 13.76 -36.18
C GLU A 104 3.93 12.94 -37.34
N LYS A 105 3.56 11.65 -37.43
CA LYS A 105 4.08 10.74 -38.45
C LYS A 105 3.48 11.00 -39.83
N VAL A 106 2.17 11.21 -39.92
CA VAL A 106 1.49 11.57 -41.17
C VAL A 106 2.04 12.89 -41.71
N LYS A 107 2.21 13.91 -40.85
CA LYS A 107 2.84 15.19 -41.24
C LYS A 107 4.26 14.96 -41.78
N SER A 108 5.11 14.25 -41.04
CA SER A 108 6.51 14.00 -41.46
C SER A 108 6.63 13.29 -42.81
N ALA A 109 5.71 12.37 -43.12
CA ALA A 109 5.69 11.63 -44.38
C ALA A 109 5.17 12.48 -45.55
N SER A 110 4.20 13.37 -45.30
CA SER A 110 3.65 14.27 -46.32
C SER A 110 4.64 15.36 -46.79
N THR A 111 5.58 15.77 -45.94
CA THR A 111 6.58 16.80 -46.26
C THR A 111 7.57 16.37 -47.37
N GLN A 112 7.65 15.08 -47.70
CA GLN A 112 8.49 14.58 -48.79
C GLN A 112 8.00 14.91 -50.22
N LYS A 113 6.94 15.73 -50.37
CA LYS A 113 6.41 16.30 -51.66
C LYS A 113 5.98 15.30 -52.75
N ARG A 114 5.89 14.00 -52.46
CA ARG A 114 5.59 12.96 -53.46
C ARG A 114 4.14 12.47 -53.45
N TYR A 115 3.47 12.57 -52.31
CA TYR A 115 2.08 12.16 -52.09
C TYR A 115 1.52 12.86 -50.85
N THR A 116 0.20 12.98 -50.76
CA THR A 116 -0.51 13.47 -49.57
C THR A 116 -1.50 12.42 -49.09
N PHE A 117 -1.57 12.22 -47.78
CA PHE A 117 -2.59 11.39 -47.17
C PHE A 117 -3.91 12.17 -47.09
N THR A 118 -5.01 11.50 -47.40
CA THR A 118 -6.34 12.10 -47.29
C THR A 118 -6.82 12.11 -45.84
N ASN A 119 -7.79 12.96 -45.52
CA ASN A 119 -8.46 12.89 -44.20
C ASN A 119 -9.12 11.52 -43.97
N THR A 120 -9.63 10.88 -45.03
CA THR A 120 -10.17 9.50 -44.96
C THR A 120 -9.14 8.49 -44.48
N PHE A 121 -7.88 8.59 -44.94
CA PHE A 121 -6.79 7.75 -44.43
C PHE A 121 -6.57 7.95 -42.94
N ILE A 122 -6.52 9.21 -42.49
CA ILE A 122 -6.26 9.54 -41.08
C ILE A 122 -7.41 9.02 -40.21
N ILE A 123 -8.66 9.18 -40.65
CA ILE A 123 -9.85 8.69 -39.93
C ILE A 123 -9.81 7.17 -39.84
N ASP A 124 -9.69 6.45 -40.96
CA ASP A 124 -9.72 4.98 -40.99
C ASP A 124 -8.55 4.39 -40.16
N LEU A 125 -7.37 5.03 -40.18
CA LEU A 125 -6.22 4.63 -39.37
C LEU A 125 -6.45 4.87 -37.88
N CYS A 126 -6.96 6.05 -37.49
CA CYS A 126 -7.27 6.36 -36.11
C CYS A 126 -8.33 5.43 -35.53
N VAL A 127 -9.41 5.16 -36.27
CA VAL A 127 -10.47 4.21 -35.87
C VAL A 127 -9.88 2.83 -35.59
N CYS A 128 -9.06 2.30 -36.50
CA CYS A 128 -8.44 0.99 -36.32
C CYS A 128 -7.49 0.95 -35.11
N LEU A 129 -6.65 1.98 -34.93
CA LEU A 129 -5.73 2.05 -33.78
C LEU A 129 -6.48 2.21 -32.46
N PHE A 130 -7.57 2.98 -32.42
CA PHE A 130 -8.39 3.18 -31.23
C PHE A 130 -9.10 1.90 -30.81
N GLN A 131 -9.64 1.14 -31.77
CA GLN A 131 -10.24 -0.16 -31.49
C GLN A 131 -9.21 -1.11 -30.85
N ARG A 132 -8.03 -1.23 -31.47
CA ARG A 132 -6.94 -2.06 -30.93
C ARG A 132 -6.44 -1.58 -29.57
N ALA A 133 -6.37 -0.25 -29.37
CA ALA A 133 -5.97 0.34 -28.10
C ALA A 133 -6.98 0.01 -27.00
N THR A 134 -8.28 0.14 -27.30
CA THR A 134 -9.39 -0.13 -26.37
C THR A 134 -9.30 -1.55 -25.82
N GLU A 135 -9.10 -2.54 -26.68
CA GLU A 135 -8.92 -3.95 -26.27
C GLU A 135 -7.71 -4.12 -25.34
N ASN A 136 -6.55 -3.57 -25.72
CA ASN A 136 -5.33 -3.65 -24.91
C ASN A 136 -5.48 -2.93 -23.56
N PHE A 137 -6.11 -1.75 -23.54
CA PHE A 137 -6.31 -0.96 -22.34
C PHE A 137 -7.23 -1.66 -21.34
N LYS A 138 -8.27 -2.35 -21.83
CA LYS A 138 -9.13 -3.21 -21.00
C LYS A 138 -8.33 -4.32 -20.34
N GLU A 139 -7.45 -4.99 -21.07
CA GLU A 139 -6.61 -6.06 -20.54
C GLU A 139 -5.61 -5.55 -19.49
N ILE A 140 -4.89 -4.47 -19.80
CA ILE A 140 -3.95 -3.83 -18.88
C ILE A 140 -4.67 -3.40 -17.60
N HIS A 141 -5.83 -2.74 -17.72
CA HIS A 141 -6.58 -2.28 -16.56
C HIS A 141 -7.13 -3.44 -15.72
N ARG A 142 -7.58 -4.55 -16.34
CA ARG A 142 -7.97 -5.78 -15.64
C ARG A 142 -6.79 -6.40 -14.89
N ALA A 143 -5.61 -6.46 -15.52
CA ALA A 143 -4.41 -6.98 -14.88
C ALA A 143 -3.98 -6.11 -13.69
N PHE A 144 -4.03 -4.78 -13.85
CA PHE A 144 -3.79 -3.83 -12.78
C PHE A 144 -4.73 -4.02 -11.59
N LYS A 145 -6.05 -4.15 -11.85
CA LYS A 145 -7.04 -4.42 -10.80
C LYS A 145 -6.78 -5.72 -10.07
N ARG A 146 -6.43 -6.79 -10.80
CA ARG A 146 -6.13 -8.10 -10.19
C ARG A 146 -4.88 -8.04 -9.29
N ALA A 147 -3.84 -7.36 -9.74
CA ALA A 147 -2.58 -7.23 -8.99
C ALA A 147 -2.74 -6.34 -7.74
N ASN A 148 -3.66 -5.38 -7.77
CA ASN A 148 -3.92 -4.44 -6.68
C ASN A 148 -5.27 -4.71 -5.99
N ASP A 149 -5.80 -5.93 -6.10
CA ASP A 149 -7.03 -6.32 -5.43
C ASP A 149 -6.80 -6.24 -3.92
N PRO A 150 -7.51 -5.35 -3.20
CA PRO A 150 -7.33 -5.18 -1.76
C PRO A 150 -7.52 -6.49 -1.00
N VAL A 151 -8.45 -7.35 -1.45
CA VAL A 151 -8.74 -8.62 -0.79
C VAL A 151 -7.54 -9.56 -0.90
N ASN A 152 -7.03 -9.78 -2.11
CA ASN A 152 -5.88 -10.65 -2.33
C ASN A 152 -4.62 -10.09 -1.67
N TYR A 153 -4.43 -8.77 -1.67
CA TYR A 153 -3.29 -8.14 -1.01
C TYR A 153 -3.33 -8.37 0.51
N ILE A 154 -4.48 -8.08 1.14
CA ILE A 154 -4.67 -8.29 2.58
C ILE A 154 -4.49 -9.77 2.92
N GLU A 155 -5.05 -10.68 2.11
CA GLU A 155 -4.91 -12.12 2.31
C GLU A 155 -3.43 -12.56 2.23
N SER A 156 -2.68 -12.07 1.24
CA SER A 156 -1.24 -12.38 1.11
C SER A 156 -0.39 -11.89 2.29
N LYS A 157 -0.85 -10.87 3.01
CA LYS A 157 -0.14 -10.26 4.16
C LYS A 157 -0.55 -10.83 5.52
N LYS A 158 -1.61 -11.65 5.55
CA LYS A 158 -2.19 -12.20 6.79
C LYS A 158 -1.16 -12.99 7.61
N ASP A 159 -0.39 -13.85 6.97
CA ASP A 159 0.57 -14.73 7.66
C ASP A 159 1.77 -13.97 8.23
N ASP A 160 2.26 -12.95 7.51
CA ASP A 160 3.32 -12.04 7.98
C ASP A 160 2.88 -11.29 9.25
N CYS A 161 1.67 -10.73 9.23
CA CYS A 161 1.08 -10.03 10.37
C CYS A 161 0.87 -10.97 11.57
N PHE A 162 0.34 -12.18 11.33
CA PHE A 162 0.11 -13.15 12.38
C PHE A 162 1.43 -13.63 13.02
N THR A 163 2.47 -13.84 12.21
CA THR A 163 3.81 -14.19 12.69
C THR A 163 4.39 -13.06 13.55
N SER A 164 4.29 -11.82 13.09
CA SER A 164 4.73 -10.64 13.85
C SER A 164 4.01 -10.51 15.19
N PHE A 165 2.70 -10.77 15.21
CA PHE A 165 1.90 -10.80 16.42
C PHE A 165 2.38 -11.90 17.39
N LYS A 166 2.62 -13.12 16.92
CA LYS A 166 3.14 -14.22 17.75
C LYS A 166 4.48 -13.87 18.41
N ILE A 167 5.42 -13.30 17.65
CA ILE A 167 6.73 -12.88 18.16
C ILE A 167 6.56 -11.83 19.26
N SER A 168 5.67 -10.85 19.06
CA SER A 168 5.37 -9.84 20.07
C SER A 168 4.81 -10.45 21.37
N CYS A 169 3.86 -11.39 21.26
CA CYS A 169 3.31 -12.09 22.43
C CYS A 169 4.36 -12.94 23.16
N GLN A 170 5.28 -13.58 22.44
CA GLN A 170 6.40 -14.32 23.05
C GLN A 170 7.34 -13.38 23.81
N GLY A 171 7.69 -12.23 23.22
CA GLY A 171 8.48 -11.20 23.90
C GLY A 171 7.82 -10.70 25.19
N ALA A 172 6.51 -10.43 25.14
CA ALA A 172 5.73 -10.02 26.32
C ALA A 172 5.72 -11.10 27.41
N THR A 173 5.62 -12.38 27.02
CA THR A 173 5.68 -13.52 27.95
C THR A 173 7.04 -13.61 28.64
N SER A 174 8.13 -13.44 27.90
CA SER A 174 9.50 -13.44 28.46
C SER A 174 9.72 -12.31 29.46
N ILE A 175 9.20 -11.10 29.19
CA ILE A 175 9.28 -9.97 30.13
C ILE A 175 8.53 -10.28 31.43
N LYS A 176 7.32 -10.84 31.33
CA LYS A 176 6.53 -11.21 32.51
C LYS A 176 7.28 -12.24 33.38
N ILE A 177 7.78 -13.31 32.77
CA ILE A 177 8.55 -14.35 33.48
C ILE A 177 9.78 -13.74 34.16
N PHE A 178 10.51 -12.85 33.49
CA PHE A 178 11.68 -12.20 34.07
C PHE A 178 11.33 -11.36 35.31
N VAL A 179 10.25 -10.57 35.24
CA VAL A 179 9.78 -9.77 36.39
C VAL A 179 9.35 -10.67 37.55
N ASP A 180 8.63 -11.76 37.27
CA ASP A 180 8.21 -12.72 38.29
C ASP A 180 9.42 -13.38 38.98
N VAL A 181 10.44 -13.77 38.21
CA VAL A 181 11.70 -14.32 38.75
C VAL A 181 12.47 -13.28 39.57
N LEU A 182 12.56 -12.04 39.08
CA LEU A 182 13.24 -10.96 39.79
C LEU A 182 12.55 -10.67 41.12
N TRP A 183 11.21 -10.58 41.13
CA TRP A 183 10.43 -10.38 42.34
C TRP A 183 10.63 -11.53 43.33
N TYR A 184 10.54 -12.77 42.86
CA TYR A 184 10.76 -13.98 43.67
C TYR A 184 12.13 -14.00 44.35
N LYS A 185 13.17 -13.45 43.71
CA LYS A 185 14.53 -13.40 44.26
C LYS A 185 14.78 -12.17 45.13
N LEU A 186 14.27 -11.01 44.72
CA LEU A 186 14.58 -9.73 45.36
C LEU A 186 13.79 -9.53 46.65
N THR A 187 12.49 -9.90 46.66
CA THR A 187 11.63 -9.69 47.83
C THR A 187 12.18 -10.39 49.08
N PRO A 188 12.53 -11.70 49.06
CA PRO A 188 13.07 -12.35 50.26
C PRO A 188 14.42 -11.77 50.69
N ALA A 189 15.30 -11.44 49.74
CA ALA A 189 16.62 -10.89 50.03
C ALA A 189 16.52 -9.51 50.72
N VAL A 190 15.70 -8.61 50.16
CA VAL A 190 15.46 -7.29 50.74
C VAL A 190 14.76 -7.41 52.09
N SER A 191 13.74 -8.25 52.22
CA SER A 191 13.06 -8.48 53.49
C SER A 191 14.02 -9.00 54.57
N THR A 192 14.94 -9.90 54.23
CA THR A 192 15.94 -10.43 55.18
C THR A 192 16.85 -9.32 55.69
N ILE A 193 17.41 -8.50 54.78
CA ILE A 193 18.29 -7.39 55.14
C ILE A 193 17.57 -6.38 56.04
N ILE A 194 16.33 -6.02 55.68
CA ILE A 194 15.52 -5.10 56.48
C ILE A 194 15.26 -5.68 57.87
N TRP A 195 14.91 -6.97 57.97
CA TRP A 195 14.67 -7.62 59.26
C TRP A 195 15.92 -7.66 60.13
N GLU A 196 17.07 -7.99 59.56
CA GLU A 196 18.35 -8.03 60.29
C GLU A 196 18.71 -6.64 60.84
N GLU A 197 18.59 -5.59 60.03
CA GLU A 197 18.90 -4.22 60.47
C GLU A 197 17.88 -3.69 61.49
N MET A 198 16.58 -3.90 61.24
CA MET A 198 15.51 -3.44 62.12
C MET A 198 15.53 -4.14 63.47
N THR A 199 15.83 -5.44 63.51
CA THR A 199 15.91 -6.20 64.78
C THR A 199 16.98 -5.60 65.68
N ILE A 200 18.15 -5.26 65.13
CA ILE A 200 19.25 -4.63 65.88
C ILE A 200 18.84 -3.24 66.37
N LYS A 201 18.22 -2.42 65.51
CA LYS A 201 17.76 -1.08 65.89
C LYS A 201 16.70 -1.11 66.99
N ILE A 202 15.69 -1.98 66.85
CA ILE A 202 14.63 -2.15 67.85
C ILE A 202 15.22 -2.62 69.17
N ALA A 203 16.09 -3.64 69.16
CA ALA A 203 16.73 -4.11 70.39
C ALA A 203 17.59 -3.02 71.07
N GLY A 204 18.29 -2.21 70.27
CA GLY A 204 19.04 -1.06 70.77
C GLY A 204 18.16 0.02 71.40
N ASP A 205 17.04 0.35 70.74
CA ASP A 205 16.08 1.34 71.22
C ASP A 205 15.35 0.88 72.49
N MET A 206 14.90 -0.38 72.52
CA MET A 206 14.30 -0.99 73.71
C MET A 206 15.27 -0.94 74.89
N ARG A 207 16.55 -1.26 74.67
CA ARG A 207 17.57 -1.17 75.72
C ARG A 207 17.78 0.27 76.21
N ALA A 208 17.71 1.27 75.33
CA ALA A 208 17.93 2.67 75.70
C ALA A 208 16.71 3.31 76.38
N THR A 209 15.50 2.87 76.06
CA THR A 209 14.25 3.52 76.49
C THR A 209 13.49 2.76 77.58
N CYS A 210 13.72 1.45 77.71
CA CYS A 210 12.98 0.60 78.64
C CYS A 210 13.90 0.06 79.76
N PRO A 211 13.75 0.51 81.01
CA PRO A 211 14.61 0.10 82.13
C PRO A 211 14.67 -1.41 82.36
N ALA A 212 13.58 -2.13 82.08
CA ALA A 212 13.53 -3.60 82.19
C ALA A 212 14.50 -4.31 81.23
N PHE A 213 14.80 -3.70 80.08
CA PHE A 213 15.72 -4.24 79.07
C PHE A 213 17.12 -3.61 79.16
N ASP A 214 17.35 -2.65 80.06
CA ASP A 214 18.65 -2.02 80.28
C ASP A 214 19.47 -2.75 81.35
N GLY A 215 20.19 -3.79 80.94
CA GLY A 215 21.07 -4.54 81.84
C GLY A 215 21.27 -5.99 81.44
N ASN A 216 21.55 -6.83 82.43
CA ASN A 216 21.67 -8.27 82.24
C ASN A 216 20.35 -9.00 82.51
N ARG A 217 20.35 -10.32 82.31
CA ARG A 217 19.18 -11.19 82.52
C ARG A 217 18.53 -11.02 83.90
N THR A 218 19.33 -10.86 84.96
CA THR A 218 18.81 -10.70 86.33
C THR A 218 18.02 -9.41 86.50
N ASN A 219 18.36 -8.33 85.77
CA ASN A 219 17.60 -7.10 85.77
C ASN A 219 16.21 -7.30 85.15
N LEU A 220 16.14 -8.00 84.01
CA LEU A 220 14.88 -8.35 83.37
C LEU A 220 14.02 -9.25 84.27
N GLU A 221 14.61 -10.31 84.84
CA GLU A 221 13.92 -11.22 85.77
C GLU A 221 13.36 -10.47 86.99
N LYS A 222 14.11 -9.52 87.54
CA LYS A 222 13.64 -8.65 88.63
C LYS A 222 12.42 -7.83 88.21
N HIS A 223 12.46 -7.17 87.05
CA HIS A 223 11.34 -6.36 86.55
C HIS A 223 10.09 -7.22 86.28
N ILE A 224 10.26 -8.44 85.75
CA ILE A 224 9.17 -9.42 85.58
C ILE A 224 8.54 -9.78 86.94
N LEU A 225 9.36 -10.13 87.94
CA LEU A 225 8.86 -10.49 89.27
C LEU A 225 8.12 -9.34 89.96
N ILE A 226 8.59 -8.10 89.78
CA ILE A 226 7.89 -6.91 90.29
C ILE A 226 6.51 -6.78 89.61
N SER A 227 6.46 -6.88 88.29
CA SER A 227 5.20 -6.78 87.53
C SER A 227 4.19 -7.86 87.95
N LEU A 228 4.64 -9.11 88.13
CA LEU A 228 3.79 -10.22 88.57
C LEU A 228 3.26 -10.00 90.01
N ALA A 229 4.09 -9.42 90.89
CA ALA A 229 3.68 -9.07 92.25
C ALA A 229 2.65 -7.94 92.28
N GLU A 230 2.80 -6.94 91.42
CA GLU A 230 1.84 -5.83 91.28
C GLU A 230 0.49 -6.31 90.72
N GLU A 231 0.50 -7.30 89.82
CA GLU A 231 -0.70 -7.88 89.22
C GLU A 231 -1.37 -8.98 90.07
N GLU A 232 -0.77 -9.38 91.20
CA GLU A 232 -1.17 -10.53 92.03
C GLU A 232 -1.36 -11.84 91.22
N ASN A 233 -0.64 -12.00 90.11
CA ASN A 233 -0.83 -13.10 89.16
C ASN A 233 0.40 -14.02 89.10
N PHE A 234 0.48 -14.96 90.05
CA PHE A 234 1.59 -15.91 90.15
C PHE A 234 1.22 -17.35 89.74
N ASP A 235 -0.03 -17.57 89.34
CA ASP A 235 -0.60 -18.91 89.15
C ASP A 235 -0.66 -19.37 87.68
N ASN A 236 0.03 -18.68 86.75
CA ASN A 236 0.15 -19.09 85.34
C ASN A 236 1.57 -19.51 84.96
#